data_AF-A0A5B7H2F4-F1
#
_entry.id   AF-A0A5B7H2F4-F1
#
_cell.length_a   1.000
_cell.length_b   1.000
_cell.length_c   1.000
_cell.angle_alpha   90.00
_cell.angle_beta   90.00
_cell.angle_gamma   90.00
#
_symmetry.space_group_name_H-M   'P 1'
#
loop_
_entity.id
_entity.type
_entity.pdbx_description
1 polymer ?
#
loop_
_entity_poly.entity_id
_entity_poly.type
_entity_poly.pdbx_seq_one_letter_code
_entity_poly.pdbx_strand_id
1 'polypeptide(L)'
;MKVKMRSQVAVEEIMARKRKLADDVNHKEIWIKKDMNLEEREKEKVLRSEAKEKKLEKDRDREEEFLLEGSGYDTKEVVPKEKEKVVEEAIN
;
A
#
# COMPACT_ATOMS: atom_id res chain seq x y z
N MET A 1 28.50 -17.05 13.29
CA MET A 1 29.40 -17.40 12.17
C MET A 1 29.34 -16.30 11.12
N LYS A 2 30.48 -15.89 10.52
CA LYS A 2 30.53 -14.85 9.48
C LYS A 2 31.11 -15.44 8.20
N VAL A 3 30.39 -15.28 7.09
CA VAL A 3 30.78 -15.84 5.78
C VAL A 3 30.99 -14.67 4.82
N LYS A 4 32.14 -14.63 4.15
CA LYS A 4 32.45 -13.63 3.12
C LYS A 4 32.24 -14.26 1.74
N MET A 5 31.27 -13.74 0.99
CA MET A 5 31.00 -14.19 -0.37
C MET A 5 31.70 -13.27 -1.37
N ARG A 6 32.11 -13.83 -2.51
CA ARG A 6 32.77 -13.07 -3.59
C ARG A 6 31.80 -12.33 -4.50
N SER A 7 30.58 -12.87 -4.68
CA SER A 7 29.56 -12.29 -5.55
C SER A 7 28.52 -11.54 -4.74
N GLN A 8 28.30 -10.27 -5.08
CA GLN A 8 27.23 -9.46 -4.50
C GLN A 8 25.84 -9.99 -4.88
N VAL A 9 25.70 -10.48 -6.12
CA VAL A 9 24.45 -11.07 -6.62
C VAL A 9 24.04 -12.28 -5.79
N ALA A 10 25.01 -13.13 -5.39
CA ALA A 10 24.73 -14.28 -4.54
C ALA A 10 24.22 -13.86 -3.14
N VAL A 11 24.72 -12.75 -2.59
CA VAL A 11 24.24 -12.21 -1.30
C VAL A 11 22.80 -11.71 -1.43
N GLU A 12 22.47 -11.01 -2.52
CA GLU A 12 21.12 -10.52 -2.79
C GLU A 12 20.13 -11.67 -3.01
N GLU A 13 20.54 -12.72 -3.72
CA GLU A 13 19.72 -13.90 -3.96
C GLU A 13 19.39 -14.65 -2.67
N ILE A 14 20.36 -14.79 -1.75
CA ILE A 14 20.12 -15.36 -0.41
C ILE A 14 19.18 -14.46 0.40
N MET A 15 19.34 -13.15 0.34
CA MET A 15 18.47 -12.20 1.03
C MET A 15 17.02 -12.25 0.50
N ALA A 16 16.83 -12.39 -0.80
CA ALA A 16 15.52 -12.56 -1.42
C ALA A 16 14.86 -13.90 -1.01
N ARG A 17 15.66 -14.97 -0.96
CA ARG A 17 15.19 -16.31 -0.56
C ARG A 17 15.07 -16.49 0.95
N LYS A 18 15.60 -15.56 1.76
CA LYS A 18 15.56 -15.59 3.23
C LYS A 18 14.13 -15.76 3.78
N ARG A 19 13.13 -15.18 3.12
CA ARG A 19 11.74 -15.31 3.55
C ARG A 19 11.26 -16.77 3.50
N LYS A 20 11.61 -17.51 2.44
CA LYS A 20 11.28 -18.94 2.31
C LYS A 20 11.93 -19.80 3.39
N LEU A 21 13.10 -19.39 3.88
CA LEU A 21 13.80 -20.06 4.99
C LEU A 21 13.13 -19.78 6.35
N ALA A 22 12.50 -18.62 6.53
CA ALA A 22 11.85 -18.27 7.80
C ALA A 22 10.55 -19.06 8.05
N ASP A 23 9.92 -19.57 6.97
CA ASP A 23 8.69 -20.36 7.05
C ASP A 23 8.96 -21.82 7.49
N ASP A 24 10.21 -22.27 7.45
CA ASP A 24 10.59 -23.63 7.84
C ASP A 24 10.85 -23.73 9.35
N VAL A 25 10.23 -24.73 10.00
CA VAL A 25 10.15 -24.90 11.46
C VAL A 25 11.53 -25.06 12.11
N ASN A 26 12.49 -25.65 11.38
CA ASN A 26 13.85 -25.89 11.87
C ASN A 26 14.78 -24.67 11.77
N HIS A 27 14.35 -23.60 11.09
CA HIS A 27 15.19 -22.43 10.80
C HIS A 27 14.75 -21.17 11.55
N LYS A 28 13.79 -21.28 12.48
CA LYS A 28 13.26 -20.16 13.29
C LYS A 28 14.33 -19.39 14.07
N GLU A 29 15.43 -20.06 14.45
CA GLU A 29 16.52 -19.46 15.24
C GLU A 29 17.65 -18.87 14.39
N ILE A 30 17.64 -19.07 13.06
CA ILE A 30 18.73 -18.62 12.20
C ILE A 30 18.43 -17.23 11.66
N TRP A 31 19.24 -16.26 12.10
CA TRP A 31 19.13 -14.89 11.61
C TRP A 31 20.28 -14.53 10.66
N ILE A 32 19.95 -14.35 9.38
CA ILE A 32 20.90 -13.87 8.35
C ILE A 32 20.82 -12.33 8.25
N LYS A 33 21.93 -11.62 8.50
CA LYS A 33 22.07 -10.17 8.20
C LYS A 33 23.18 -9.96 7.18
N LYS A 34 22.97 -9.03 6.25
CA LYS A 34 24.05 -8.44 5.46
C LYS A 34 24.80 -7.47 6.36
N ASP A 35 26.12 -7.60 6.38
CA ASP A 35 26.99 -6.62 7.04
C ASP A 35 27.16 -5.45 6.08
N MET A 36 26.71 -4.26 6.47
CA MET A 36 26.71 -3.05 5.65
C MET A 36 27.37 -1.92 6.42
N ASN A 37 27.96 -0.98 5.69
CA ASN A 37 28.48 0.23 6.31
C ASN A 37 27.33 1.15 6.77
N LEU A 38 27.65 2.18 7.56
CA LEU A 38 26.66 3.12 8.10
C LEU A 38 25.88 3.86 7.00
N GLU A 39 26.58 4.30 5.95
CA GLU A 39 26.00 5.06 4.84
C GLU A 39 25.02 4.23 4.00
N GLU A 40 25.39 3.00 3.65
CA GLU A 40 24.53 2.03 2.96
C GLU A 40 23.28 1.72 3.78
N ARG A 41 23.42 1.62 5.11
CA ARG A 41 22.30 1.37 6.02
C ARG A 41 21.33 2.56 6.07
N GLU A 42 21.82 3.79 5.97
CA GLU A 42 20.96 4.97 5.86
C GLU A 42 20.24 5.01 4.51
N LYS A 43 20.96 4.76 3.41
CA LYS A 43 20.36 4.67 2.07
C LYS A 43 19.25 3.60 2.00
N GLU A 44 19.47 2.42 2.56
CA GLU A 44 18.46 1.37 2.63
C GLU A 44 17.21 1.81 3.42
N LYS A 45 17.39 2.51 4.54
CA LYS A 45 16.26 3.04 5.33
C LYS A 45 15.42 4.04 4.54
N VAL A 46 16.08 4.97 3.85
CA VAL A 46 15.42 5.99 3.02
C VAL A 46 14.61 5.34 1.89
N LEU A 47 15.22 4.40 1.16
CA LEU A 47 14.55 3.65 0.10
C LEU A 47 13.34 2.87 0.63
N ARG A 48 13.45 2.31 1.85
CA ARG A 48 12.36 1.58 2.49
C ARG A 48 11.22 2.50 2.93
N SER A 49 11.50 3.70 3.44
CA SER A 49 10.46 4.67 3.80
C SER A 49 9.74 5.18 2.56
N GLU A 50 10.47 5.51 1.50
CA GLU A 50 9.91 5.98 0.24
C GLU A 50 9.00 4.92 -0.40
N ALA A 51 9.43 3.65 -0.43
CA ALA A 51 8.63 2.56 -0.97
C ALA A 51 7.34 2.32 -0.17
N LYS A 52 7.37 2.53 1.16
CA LYS A 52 6.17 2.42 2.01
C LYS A 52 5.20 3.57 1.76
N GLU A 53 5.72 4.78 1.64
CA GLU A 53 4.92 5.98 1.37
C GLU A 53 4.22 5.86 0.01
N LYS A 54 4.95 5.49 -1.05
CA LYS A 54 4.37 5.22 -2.38
C LYS A 54 3.32 4.12 -2.38
N LYS A 55 3.44 3.10 -1.52
CA LYS A 55 2.42 2.08 -1.38
C LYS A 55 1.15 2.64 -0.73
N LEU A 56 1.30 3.43 0.34
CA LEU A 56 0.20 4.10 1.03
C LEU A 56 -0.51 5.14 0.17
N GLU A 57 0.23 5.83 -0.70
CA GLU A 57 -0.32 6.73 -1.71
C GLU A 57 -1.20 5.95 -2.71
N LYS A 58 -0.67 4.89 -3.32
CA LYS A 58 -1.45 4.03 -4.24
C LYS A 58 -2.68 3.38 -3.61
N ASP A 59 -2.58 2.96 -2.35
CA ASP A 59 -3.71 2.38 -1.64
C ASP A 59 -4.82 3.43 -1.41
N ARG A 60 -4.46 4.71 -1.21
CA ARG A 60 -5.41 5.85 -1.13
C ARG A 60 -5.99 6.21 -2.49
N ASP A 61 -5.17 6.26 -3.54
CA ASP A 61 -5.64 6.55 -4.91
C ASP A 61 -6.68 5.52 -5.37
N ARG A 62 -6.50 4.24 -5.00
CA ARG A 62 -7.45 3.16 -5.29
C ARG A 62 -8.77 3.31 -4.52
N GLU A 63 -8.71 3.82 -3.29
CA GLU A 63 -9.89 4.10 -2.48
C GLU A 63 -10.65 5.34 -3.01
N GLU A 64 -9.91 6.36 -3.45
CA GLU A 64 -10.47 7.54 -4.13
C GLU A 64 -11.11 7.18 -5.48
N GLU A 65 -10.47 6.34 -6.29
CA GLU A 65 -11.02 5.83 -7.55
C GLU A 65 -12.30 5.00 -7.32
N PHE A 66 -12.32 4.14 -6.28
CA PHE A 66 -13.52 3.40 -5.88
C PHE A 66 -14.65 4.31 -5.39
N LEU A 67 -14.32 5.38 -4.65
CA LEU A 67 -15.30 6.39 -4.22
C LEU A 67 -15.83 7.21 -5.41
N LEU A 68 -14.99 7.57 -6.38
CA LEU A 68 -15.40 8.26 -7.62
C LEU A 68 -16.27 7.37 -8.51
N GLU A 69 -15.89 6.12 -8.73
CA GLU A 69 -16.64 5.15 -9.56
C GLU A 69 -17.93 4.68 -8.86
N GLY A 70 -17.93 4.61 -7.52
CA GLY A 70 -19.12 4.37 -6.69
C GLY A 70 -20.01 5.60 -6.52
N SER A 71 -19.51 6.80 -6.83
CA SER A 71 -20.27 8.05 -6.81
C SER A 71 -21.13 8.22 -8.06
N GLY A 72 -21.79 7.14 -8.50
CA GLY A 72 -22.93 7.18 -9.41
C GLY A 72 -24.09 8.00 -8.82
N TYR A 73 -23.85 9.28 -8.57
CA TYR A 73 -24.82 10.33 -8.50
C TYR A 73 -25.42 10.38 -9.91
N ASP A 74 -26.35 9.45 -10.15
CA ASP A 74 -27.64 9.84 -10.68
C ASP A 74 -27.97 11.19 -10.02
N THR A 75 -27.73 12.29 -10.74
CA THR A 75 -28.28 13.60 -10.43
C THR A 75 -29.80 13.49 -10.63
N LYS A 76 -30.45 12.71 -9.78
CA LYS A 76 -31.88 12.80 -9.55
C LYS A 76 -32.01 14.02 -8.68
N GLU A 77 -32.27 15.15 -9.33
CA GLU A 77 -32.81 16.33 -8.68
C GLU A 77 -33.96 15.88 -7.78
N VAL A 78 -33.68 15.75 -6.48
CA VAL A 78 -34.73 15.54 -5.49
C VAL A 78 -35.42 16.89 -5.35
N VAL A 79 -36.39 17.13 -6.23
CA VAL A 79 -37.30 18.26 -6.09
C VAL A 79 -38.00 18.09 -4.74
N PRO A 80 -37.87 19.04 -3.80
CA PRO A 80 -38.54 18.93 -2.51
C PRO A 80 -40.06 18.97 -2.73
N LYS A 81 -40.72 17.91 -2.26
CA LYS A 81 -42.16 17.63 -2.30
C LYS A 81 -43.07 18.77 -1.79
N GLU A 82 -42.51 19.79 -1.16
CA GLU A 82 -43.25 20.97 -0.70
C GLU A 82 -43.74 21.86 -1.85
N LYS A 83 -43.08 21.85 -3.03
CA LYS A 83 -43.54 22.67 -4.17
C LYS A 83 -44.71 22.06 -4.93
N GLU A 84 -44.99 20.77 -4.77
CA GLU A 84 -46.05 20.08 -5.51
C GLU A 84 -47.44 20.41 -4.94
N LYS A 85 -47.56 20.55 -3.61
CA LYS A 85 -48.83 20.94 -2.96
C LYS A 85 -49.26 22.38 -3.26
N VAL A 86 -48.31 23.31 -3.41
CA VAL A 86 -48.64 24.73 -3.66
C VAL A 86 -49.18 24.96 -5.07
N VAL A 87 -48.79 24.10 -6.04
CA VAL A 87 -49.32 24.18 -7.41
C VAL A 87 -50.73 23.58 -7.51
N GLU A 88 -51.04 22.55 -6.72
CA GLU A 88 -52.36 21.91 -6.73
C GLU A 88 -53.45 22.77 -6.04
N GLU A 89 -53.08 23.58 -5.03
CA GLU A 89 -54.00 24.54 -4.39
C GLU A 89 -54.30 25.78 -5.24
N ALA A 90 -53.54 26.06 -6.30
CA ALA A 90 -53.75 27.22 -7.17
C ALA A 90 -54.71 26.94 -8.36
N ILE A 91 -55.19 25.70 -8.51
CA ILE A 91 -56.03 25.26 -9.66
C ILE A 91 -57.49 24.95 -9.25
N ASN A 92 -57.87 25.11 -7.97
CA ASN A 92 -59.27 25.01 -7.51
C ASN A 92 -59.91 26.38 -7.23
#